data_AF-A0A349YQN2-F1
#
_entry.id   AF-A0A349YQN2-F1
#
_cell.length_a   1.000
_cell.length_b   1.000
_cell.length_c   1.000
_cell.angle_alpha   90.00
_cell.angle_beta   90.00
_cell.angle_gamma   90.00
#
_symmetry.space_group_name_H-M   'P 1'
#
loop_
_entity.id
_entity.type
_entity.pdbx_description
1 polymer ?
#
loop_
_entity_poly.entity_id
_entity_poly.type
_entity_poly.pdbx_seq_one_letter_code
_entity_poly.pdbx_strand_id
1 'polypeptide(L)' 'MAGDFINLYPPGIPILAPGERITYEILEHIGTYIEAGLSIKGLIDKKYVLVINRED' A
#
# COMPACT_ATOMS: atom_id res chain seq x y z
N MET A 1 -1.14 -8.80 6.59
CA MET A 1 -0.36 -9.06 5.36
C MET A 1 -1.13 -8.47 4.18
N ALA A 2 -0.45 -8.13 3.08
CA ALA A 2 -1.10 -7.65 1.86
C ALA A 2 -1.92 -8.78 1.22
N GLY A 3 -3.19 -8.50 0.90
CA GLY A 3 -4.10 -9.46 0.27
C GLY A 3 -4.00 -9.51 -1.26
N ASP A 4 -3.42 -8.47 -1.86
CA ASP A 4 -3.17 -8.31 -3.30
C ASP A 4 -1.98 -7.36 -3.48
N PHE A 5 -1.56 -7.13 -4.72
CA PHE A 5 -0.52 -6.17 -5.06
C PHE A 5 -0.92 -4.73 -4.74
N ILE A 6 0.04 -3.98 -4.19
CA ILE A 6 -0.02 -2.51 -4.08
C ILE A 6 1.01 -1.93 -5.02
N ASN A 7 0.59 -1.12 -5.99
CA ASN A 7 1.44 -0.60 -7.06
C ASN A 7 1.44 0.93 -7.10
N LEU A 8 2.62 1.52 -7.30
CA LEU A 8 2.84 2.96 -7.50
C LEU A 8 2.74 3.33 -8.98
N TYR A 9 1.97 4.38 -9.29
CA TYR A 9 1.81 4.91 -10.64
C TYR A 9 1.98 6.42 -10.72
N PRO A 10 2.62 6.93 -11.80
CA PRO A 10 3.46 6.22 -12.77
C PRO A 10 4.80 5.77 -12.12
N PRO A 11 5.50 4.72 -12.61
CA PRO A 11 5.30 3.95 -13.85
C PRO A 11 4.51 2.63 -13.70
N GLY A 12 4.14 2.21 -12.49
CA GLY A 12 3.44 0.94 -12.23
C GLY A 12 4.29 -0.12 -11.54
N ILE A 13 5.22 0.29 -10.67
CA ILE A 13 6.07 -0.64 -9.92
C ILE A 13 5.36 -1.15 -8.64
N PRO A 14 5.59 -2.40 -8.23
CA PRO A 14 5.05 -2.93 -6.99
C PRO A 14 5.75 -2.31 -5.77
N ILE A 15 4.94 -1.89 -4.80
CA ILE A 15 5.34 -1.53 -3.43
C ILE A 15 5.24 -2.76 -2.52
N LEU A 16 4.16 -3.54 -2.67
CA LEU A 16 3.90 -4.77 -1.92
C LEU A 16 3.33 -5.85 -2.83
N ALA A 17 3.81 -7.08 -2.65
CA ALA A 17 3.26 -8.29 -3.23
C ALA A 17 2.29 -9.01 -2.26
N PRO A 18 1.39 -9.88 -2.76
CA PRO A 18 0.50 -10.67 -1.91
C PRO A 18 1.28 -11.49 -0.87
N GLY A 19 0.81 -11.49 0.37
CA GLY A 19 1.44 -12.18 1.49
C GLY A 19 2.56 -11.39 2.20
N GLU A 20 3.07 -10.31 1.61
CA GLU A 20 4.08 -9.50 2.28
C GLU A 20 3.50 -8.78 3.51
N ARG A 21 4.36 -8.56 4.51
CA ARG A 21 3.96 -7.88 5.74
C ARG A 21 3.87 -6.39 5.47
N ILE A 22 2.70 -5.81 5.74
CA ILE A 22 2.52 -4.37 5.76
C ILE A 22 3.17 -3.85 7.04
N THR A 23 4.17 -2.98 6.89
CA THR A 23 4.87 -2.32 8.00
C THR A 23 4.50 -0.84 8.07
N TYR A 24 4.75 -0.20 9.21
CA TYR A 24 4.54 1.24 9.36
C TYR A 24 5.38 2.07 8.36
N GLU A 25 6.64 1.69 8.15
CA GLU A 25 7.54 2.31 7.17
C GLU A 25 6.96 2.30 5.75
N ILE A 26 6.33 1.19 5.34
CA ILE A 26 5.67 1.10 4.03
C ILE A 26 4.47 2.06 3.96
N LEU A 27 3.73 2.23 5.06
CA LEU A 27 2.63 3.19 5.11
C LEU A 27 3.12 4.64 5.01
N GLU A 28 4.26 4.98 5.63
CA GLU A 28 4.88 6.31 5.50
C GLU A 28 5.33 6.61 4.07
N HIS A 29 5.95 5.64 3.38
CA HIS A 29 6.30 5.78 1.97
C HIS A 29 5.06 5.98 1.09
N ILE A 30 4.01 5.18 1.30
CA ILE A 30 2.74 5.33 0.59
C ILE A 30 2.15 6.73 0.79
N GLY A 31 2.17 7.25 2.03
CA GLY A 31 1.72 8.61 2.33
C GLY A 31 2.50 9.67 1.55
N THR A 32 3.83 9.56 1.55
CA THR A 32 4.72 10.47 0.80
C THR A 32 4.41 10.46 -0.70
N TYR A 33 4.14 9.29 -1.29
CA TYR A 33 3.78 9.19 -2.70
C TYR A 33 2.43 9.84 -3.02
N ILE A 34 1.44 9.68 -2.13
CA ILE A 34 0.14 10.31 -2.28
C ILE A 34 0.27 11.84 -2.20
N GLU A 35 1.05 12.36 -1.25
CA GLU A 35 1.35 13.80 -1.13
C GLU A 35 2.07 14.35 -2.36
N ALA A 36 2.93 13.55 -2.99
CA ALA A 36 3.59 13.88 -4.26
C ALA A 36 2.65 13.79 -5.49
N GLY A 37 1.37 13.45 -5.31
CA GLY A 37 0.39 13.35 -6.38
C GLY A 37 0.45 12.05 -7.19
N LEU A 38 1.22 11.05 -6.72
CA LEU A 38 1.29 9.74 -7.35
C LEU A 38 0.06 8.91 -6.98
N SER A 39 -0.35 8.04 -7.90
CA SER A 39 -1.49 7.16 -7.71
C SER A 39 -1.06 5.81 -7.18
N ILE A 40 -1.76 5.31 -6.17
CA ILE A 40 -1.57 3.96 -5.65
C ILE A 40 -2.76 3.10 -6.07
N LYS A 41 -2.48 1.97 -6.72
CA LYS A 41 -3.47 0.94 -7.05
C LYS A 41 -3.36 -0.20 -6.05
N GLY A 42 -4.49 -0.77 -5.63
CA GLY A 42 -4.54 -1.83 -4.62
C GLY A 42 -4.92 -1.34 -3.22
N LEU A 43 -5.10 -0.02 -3.04
CA LEU A 43 -5.69 0.56 -1.84
C LEU A 43 -7.19 0.78 -2.04
N ILE A 44 -8.00 0.36 -1.07
CA ILE A 44 -9.45 0.59 -1.04
C ILE A 44 -9.66 2.01 -0.49
N ASP A 45 -10.17 2.92 -1.32
CA ASP A 45 -10.30 4.36 -1.04
C ASP A 45 -8.97 4.98 -0.58
N LYS A 46 -8.31 5.74 -1.47
CA LYS A 46 -6.95 6.35 -1.37
C LYS A 46 -6.56 7.08 -0.06
N LYS A 47 -7.39 7.06 0.97
CA LYS A 47 -7.23 7.62 2.30
C LYS A 47 -7.02 6.59 3.41
N TYR A 48 -7.39 5.32 3.22
CA TYR A 48 -7.34 4.32 4.30
C TYR A 48 -6.68 3.03 3.85
N VAL A 49 -5.75 2.52 4.67
CA VAL A 49 -5.24 1.15 4.52
C VAL A 49 -5.97 0.30 5.56
N LEU A 50 -6.78 -0.66 5.11
CA LEU A 50 -7.43 -1.61 6.01
C LEU A 50 -6.38 -2.59 6.52
N VAL A 51 -5.90 -2.38 7.74
CA VAL A 51 -5.04 -3.34 8.45
C VAL A 51 -5.93 -4.38 9.12
N ILE A 52 -6.10 -5.53 8.48
CA ILE A 52 -6.74 -6.69 9.12
C ILE A 52 -5.65 -7.37 9.97
N ASN A 53 -5.64 -7.09 11.27
CA ASN A 53 -4.94 -7.92 12.24
C ASN A 53 -5.77 -9.19 12.42
N ARG A 54 -5.31 -10.31 11.85
CA ARG A 54 -5.68 -11.61 12.38
C ARG A 54 -4.71 -11.89 13.51
N GLU A 55 -5.23 -11.86 14.74
CA GLU A 55 -4.59 -12.56 15.84
C GLU A 55 -4.78 -14.06 15.57
N ASP A 56 -3.68 -14.75 15.34
CA ASP A 56 -3.59 -16.21 15.54
C ASP A 56 -3.12 -16.46 16.98
#